data_AF-A0A626NFB0-F1
#
_entry.id   AF-A0A626NFB0-F1
#
_cell.length_a   1.000
_cell.length_b   1.000
_cell.length_c   1.000
_cell.angle_alpha   90.00
_cell.angle_beta   90.00
_cell.angle_gamma   90.00
#
_symmetry.space_group_name_H-M   'P 1'
#
loop_
_entity.id
_entity.type
_entity.pdbx_description
1 polymer ?
#
loop_
_entity_poly.entity_id
_entity_poly.type
_entity_poly.pdbx_seq_one_letter_code
_entity_poly.pdbx_strand_id
1 'polypeptide(L)'
;IFALSVKLQNSGIKKDKRLNFKALKAFKNYAKDSFYKFVLDANTLDNSFLEINEILKEAPNQIFCMPMGENEQNLTKNAQKIAEFCIKNGYNYSDRIHIRLWNDKEGV
;
A
#
# COMPACT_ATOMS: atom_id res chain seq x y z
N ILE A 1 -7.18 5.28 14.85
CA ILE A 1 -7.00 4.26 13.79
C ILE A 1 -5.57 4.33 13.29
N PHE A 2 -4.89 3.20 13.11
CA PHE A 2 -3.50 3.16 12.62
C PHE A 2 -3.45 2.78 11.14
N ALA A 3 -2.80 3.61 10.33
CA ALA A 3 -2.46 3.29 8.94
C ALA A 3 -1.07 2.64 8.90
N LEU A 4 -1.02 1.33 8.66
CA LEU A 4 0.22 0.58 8.65
C LEU A 4 0.77 0.49 7.22
N SER A 5 1.78 1.31 6.90
CA SER A 5 2.40 1.34 5.58
C SER A 5 3.44 0.22 5.41
N VAL A 6 2.99 -1.03 5.40
CA VAL A 6 3.86 -2.20 5.19
C VAL A 6 4.51 -2.12 3.80
N LYS A 7 5.83 -2.31 3.72
CA LYS A 7 6.57 -2.21 2.46
C LYS A 7 6.57 -3.55 1.73
N LEU A 8 6.35 -3.51 0.42
CA LEU A 8 6.45 -4.66 -0.47
C LEU A 8 7.80 -4.66 -1.21
N GLN A 9 8.06 -5.67 -2.02
CA GLN A 9 9.33 -5.79 -2.77
C GLN A 9 9.68 -4.57 -3.63
N ASN A 10 8.68 -3.84 -4.14
CA ASN A 10 8.88 -2.65 -4.97
C ASN A 10 9.56 -1.50 -4.21
N SER A 11 9.71 -1.58 -2.89
CA SER A 11 10.46 -0.60 -2.11
C SER A 11 11.98 -0.81 -2.12
N GLY A 12 12.48 -1.92 -2.69
CA GLY A 12 13.90 -2.29 -2.65
C GLY A 12 14.44 -2.68 -1.26
N ILE A 13 13.59 -2.77 -0.24
CA ILE A 13 13.97 -3.15 1.11
C ILE A 13 13.97 -4.67 1.24
N LYS A 14 14.98 -5.25 1.90
CA LYS A 14 15.06 -6.70 2.14
C LYS A 14 13.83 -7.22 2.89
N LYS A 15 13.35 -8.42 2.52
CA LYS A 15 12.09 -9.02 3.01
C LYS A 15 12.00 -9.05 4.54
N ASP A 16 13.07 -9.48 5.20
CA ASP A 16 13.21 -9.57 6.66
C ASP A 16 13.03 -8.22 7.37
N LYS A 17 13.41 -7.11 6.71
CA LYS A 17 13.25 -5.76 7.26
C LYS A 17 11.86 -5.18 7.05
N ARG A 18 11.16 -5.59 5.99
CA ARG A 18 9.84 -5.04 5.65
C ARG A 18 8.66 -5.85 6.18
N LEU A 19 8.82 -7.14 6.44
CA LEU A 19 7.78 -8.02 6.98
C LEU A 19 8.01 -8.32 8.46
N ASN A 20 7.53 -7.43 9.33
CA ASN A 20 7.55 -7.65 10.78
C ASN A 20 6.21 -8.24 11.25
N PHE A 21 6.02 -9.55 11.08
CA PHE A 21 4.77 -10.22 11.46
C PHE A 21 4.43 -10.12 12.95
N LYS A 22 5.44 -10.02 13.82
CA LYS A 22 5.22 -9.79 15.26
C LYS A 22 4.49 -8.47 15.48
N ALA A 23 4.94 -7.39 14.83
CA ALA A 23 4.30 -6.09 14.91
C ALA A 23 2.91 -6.09 14.26
N LEU A 24 2.74 -6.69 13.08
CA LEU A 24 1.45 -6.74 12.38
C LEU A 24 0.39 -7.47 13.23
N LYS A 25 0.73 -8.62 13.82
CA LYS A 25 -0.16 -9.36 14.73
C LYS A 25 -0.48 -8.54 15.98
N ALA A 26 0.49 -7.81 16.54
CA ALA A 26 0.26 -6.94 17.69
C ALA A 26 -0.73 -5.81 17.38
N PHE A 27 -0.57 -5.11 16.25
CA PHE A 27 -1.54 -4.08 15.85
C PHE A 27 -2.92 -4.69 15.60
N LYS A 28 -3.00 -5.85 14.94
CA LYS A 28 -4.28 -6.52 14.70
C LYS A 28 -5.02 -6.88 15.99
N ASN A 29 -4.30 -7.35 17.01
CA ASN A 29 -4.92 -7.86 18.23
C ASN A 29 -5.20 -6.77 19.27
N TYR A 30 -4.41 -5.70 19.30
CA TYR A 30 -4.42 -4.74 20.40
C TYR A 30 -4.76 -3.31 20.00
N ALA A 31 -4.65 -2.94 18.72
CA ALA A 31 -5.11 -1.62 18.30
C ALA A 31 -6.63 -1.57 18.28
N LYS A 32 -7.21 -0.43 18.71
CA LYS A 32 -8.66 -0.18 18.57
C LYS A 32 -9.12 -0.35 17.12
N ASP A 33 -8.32 0.13 16.18
CA ASP A 33 -8.57 -0.01 14.74
C ASP A 33 -7.27 0.21 13.95
N SER A 34 -7.09 -0.53 12.86
CA SER A 34 -5.93 -0.42 11.97
C SER A 34 -6.25 -0.93 10.57
N PHE A 35 -5.47 -0.52 9.58
CA PHE A 35 -5.52 -1.05 8.22
C PHE A 35 -4.12 -1.09 7.61
N TYR A 36 -3.93 -1.89 6.57
CA TYR A 36 -2.72 -1.89 5.77
C TYR A 36 -2.84 -0.91 4.61
N LYS A 37 -1.79 -0.12 4.39
CA LYS A 37 -1.68 0.78 3.24
C LYS A 37 -0.46 0.41 2.40
N PHE A 38 -0.69 -0.18 1.24
CA PHE A 38 0.39 -0.59 0.34
C PHE A 38 0.59 0.43 -0.77
N VAL A 39 1.83 0.84 -1.00
CA VAL A 39 2.21 1.62 -2.18
C VAL A 39 2.54 0.66 -3.32
N LEU A 40 1.78 0.71 -4.41
CA LEU A 40 1.85 -0.25 -5.51
C LEU A 40 2.37 0.39 -6.80
N ASP A 41 3.16 -0.38 -7.54
CA ASP A 41 3.57 -0.08 -8.90
C ASP A 41 2.79 -1.00 -9.85
N ALA A 42 2.15 -0.39 -10.86
CA ALA A 42 1.37 -1.10 -11.87
C ALA A 42 2.15 -2.20 -12.61
N ASN A 43 3.48 -2.09 -12.68
CA ASN A 43 4.35 -3.07 -13.35
C ASN A 43 4.64 -4.31 -12.47
N THR A 44 4.27 -4.30 -11.19
CA THR A 44 4.61 -5.37 -10.24
C THR A 44 3.39 -5.88 -9.45
N LEU A 45 2.19 -5.70 -10.01
CA LEU A 45 0.92 -6.03 -9.34
C LEU A 45 0.79 -7.51 -8.98
N ASP A 46 1.22 -8.43 -9.84
CA ASP A 46 1.13 -9.87 -9.56
C ASP A 46 1.97 -10.26 -8.34
N ASN A 47 3.20 -9.76 -8.27
CA ASN A 47 4.05 -9.98 -7.10
C ASN A 47 3.48 -9.30 -5.86
N SER A 48 2.97 -8.08 -6.00
CA SER A 48 2.31 -7.36 -4.91
C SER A 48 1.12 -8.14 -4.36
N PHE A 49 0.32 -8.76 -5.22
CA PHE A 49 -0.80 -9.60 -4.82
C PHE A 49 -0.36 -10.82 -4.01
N LEU A 50 0.68 -11.53 -4.46
CA LEU A 50 1.24 -12.67 -3.73
C LEU A 50 1.71 -12.29 -2.32
N GLU A 51 2.42 -11.16 -2.20
CA GLU A 51 2.91 -10.67 -0.92
C GLU A 51 1.81 -10.18 0.01
N ILE A 52 0.82 -9.46 -0.54
CA ILE A 52 -0.36 -9.03 0.22
C ILE A 52 -1.08 -10.25 0.78
N ASN A 53 -1.23 -11.32 0.00
CA ASN A 53 -1.84 -12.56 0.48
C ASN A 53 -1.00 -13.26 1.55
N GLU A 54 0.33 -13.26 1.45
CA GLU A 54 1.22 -13.76 2.51
C GLU A 54 0.98 -12.98 3.81
N ILE A 55 0.91 -11.65 3.74
CA ILE A 55 0.66 -10.79 4.90
C ILE A 55 -0.73 -11.04 5.50
N LEU A 56 -1.76 -11.13 4.67
CA LEU A 56 -3.13 -11.36 5.13
C LEU A 56 -3.33 -12.72 5.79
N LYS A 57 -2.63 -13.76 5.32
CA LYS A 57 -2.64 -15.09 5.96
C LYS A 57 -2.11 -15.03 7.39
N GLU A 58 -1.07 -14.23 7.62
CA GLU A 58 -0.45 -14.09 8.95
C GLU A 58 -1.19 -13.11 9.88
N ALA A 59 -1.74 -12.03 9.33
CA ALA A 59 -2.43 -10.99 10.11
C ALA A 59 -3.52 -10.32 9.27
N PRO A 60 -4.76 -10.82 9.26
CA PRO A 60 -5.84 -10.30 8.43
C PRO A 60 -6.21 -8.85 8.77
N ASN A 61 -6.32 -7.98 7.77
CA ASN A 61 -6.73 -6.60 7.99
C ASN A 61 -7.36 -5.96 6.75
N GLN A 62 -8.02 -4.81 6.92
CA GLN A 62 -8.49 -4.02 5.79
C GLN A 62 -7.30 -3.51 4.96
N ILE A 63 -7.47 -3.50 3.64
CA ILE A 63 -6.43 -3.07 2.70
C ILE A 63 -6.84 -1.77 2.03
N PHE A 64 -5.88 -0.84 1.98
CA PHE A 64 -5.83 0.30 1.10
C PHE A 64 -4.63 0.18 0.16
N CYS A 65 -4.84 0.35 -1.13
CA CYS A 65 -3.76 0.48 -2.10
C CYS A 65 -3.62 1.93 -2.52
N MET A 66 -2.37 2.38 -2.60
CA MET A 66 -1.99 3.70 -3.04
C MET A 66 -1.07 3.59 -4.25
N PRO A 67 -1.33 4.31 -5.34
CA PRO A 67 -0.43 4.31 -6.48
C PRO A 67 0.94 4.93 -6.12
N MET A 68 1.99 4.34 -6.66
CA MET A 68 3.33 4.92 -6.67
C MET A 68 3.37 6.13 -7.61
N GLY A 69 4.10 7.17 -7.21
CA GLY A 69 4.25 8.41 -7.96
C GLY A 69 4.79 9.52 -7.06
N GLU A 70 5.97 10.01 -7.39
CA GLU A 70 6.66 11.15 -6.79
C GLU A 70 6.26 12.48 -7.41
N ASN A 71 5.67 12.45 -8.61
CA ASN A 71 5.09 13.59 -9.32
C ASN A 71 3.77 13.17 -9.98
N GLU A 72 3.00 14.16 -10.45
CA GLU A 72 1.68 13.98 -11.05
C GLU A 72 1.75 13.04 -12.26
N GLN A 73 2.76 13.17 -13.12
CA GLN A 73 2.90 12.34 -14.30
C GLN A 73 3.05 10.85 -13.94
N ASN A 74 3.94 10.52 -13.00
CA ASN A 74 4.19 9.14 -12.59
C ASN A 74 3.03 8.58 -11.75
N LEU A 75 2.37 9.42 -10.97
CA LEU A 75 1.15 9.07 -10.26
C LEU A 75 0.03 8.68 -11.24
N THR A 76 -0.20 9.50 -12.25
CA THR A 76 -1.26 9.30 -13.25
C THR A 76 -1.05 8.02 -14.07
N LYS A 77 0.21 7.67 -14.39
CA LYS A 77 0.55 6.38 -15.05
C LYS A 77 0.13 5.15 -14.23
N ASN A 78 0.15 5.23 -12.91
CA ASN A 78 -0.17 4.12 -12.01
C ASN A 78 -1.64 4.11 -11.59
N ALA A 79 -2.23 5.28 -11.37
CA ALA A 79 -3.49 5.46 -10.64
C ALA A 79 -4.63 4.55 -11.14
N GLN A 80 -4.89 4.54 -12.44
CA GLN A 80 -6.01 3.77 -13.01
C GLN A 80 -5.82 2.26 -12.79
N LYS A 81 -4.65 1.71 -13.15
CA LYS A 81 -4.36 0.28 -13.00
C LYS A 81 -4.43 -0.17 -11.54
N ILE A 82 -4.01 0.68 -10.60
CA ILE A 82 -4.13 0.39 -9.17
C ILE A 82 -5.59 0.44 -8.71
N ALA A 83 -6.40 1.37 -9.22
CA ALA A 83 -7.83 1.41 -8.90
C ALA A 83 -8.57 0.16 -9.42
N GLU A 84 -8.30 -0.26 -10.66
CA GLU A 84 -8.82 -1.50 -11.25
C GLU A 84 -8.38 -2.73 -10.44
N PHE A 85 -7.11 -2.77 -10.00
CA PHE A 85 -6.61 -3.81 -9.11
C PHE A 85 -7.37 -3.84 -7.77
N CYS A 86 -7.69 -2.67 -7.19
CA CYS A 86 -8.48 -2.60 -5.96
C CYS A 86 -9.88 -3.19 -6.16
N ILE A 87 -10.57 -2.77 -7.23
CA ILE A 87 -11.91 -3.25 -7.58
C ILE A 87 -11.91 -4.77 -7.74
N LYS A 88 -10.95 -5.31 -8.49
CA LYS A 88 -10.83 -6.75 -8.74
C LYS A 88 -10.68 -7.57 -7.46
N ASN A 89 -9.98 -7.05 -6.46
CA ASN A 89 -9.62 -7.80 -5.25
C ASN A 89 -10.42 -7.39 -4.00
N GLY A 90 -11.39 -6.48 -4.12
CA GLY A 90 -12.17 -5.99 -2.98
C GLY A 90 -11.35 -5.12 -2.01
N TYR A 91 -10.33 -4.43 -2.51
CA TYR A 91 -9.51 -3.51 -1.72
C TYR A 91 -10.00 -2.07 -1.83
N ASN A 92 -9.59 -1.23 -0.88
CA ASN A 92 -9.86 0.21 -0.94
C ASN A 92 -8.77 0.93 -1.73
N TYR A 93 -9.14 1.96 -2.47
CA TYR A 93 -8.19 2.83 -3.15
C TYR A 93 -7.91 4.10 -2.31
N SER A 94 -6.65 4.49 -2.16
CA SER A 94 -6.23 5.74 -1.51
C SER A 94 -5.24 6.48 -2.39
N ASP A 95 -5.67 7.62 -2.92
CA ASP A 95 -4.84 8.42 -3.83
C ASP A 95 -3.80 9.30 -3.11
N ARG A 96 -2.86 9.85 -3.87
CA ARG A 96 -1.93 10.91 -3.44
C ARG A 96 -2.46 12.28 -3.85
N ILE A 97 -3.51 12.73 -3.18
CA ILE A 97 -4.18 14.01 -3.49
C ILE A 97 -3.20 15.19 -3.48
N HIS A 98 -2.24 15.21 -2.55
CA HIS A 98 -1.23 16.28 -2.51
C HIS A 98 -0.40 16.35 -3.79
N ILE A 99 0.05 15.21 -4.33
CA ILE A 99 0.77 15.14 -5.61
C ILE A 99 -0.12 15.60 -6.77
N ARG A 100 -1.42 15.29 -6.75
CA ARG A 100 -2.34 15.78 -7.80
C ARG A 100 -2.51 17.29 -7.79
N LEU A 101 -2.60 17.88 -6.60
CA LEU A 101 -2.90 19.31 -6.42
C LEU A 101 -1.65 20.19 -6.53
N TRP A 102 -0.51 19.69 -6.03
CA TRP A 102 0.70 20.49 -5.85
C TRP A 102 1.97 19.80 -6.39
N ASN A 103 1.83 18.70 -7.12
CA ASN A 103 2.95 17.93 -7.64
C ASN A 103 3.94 17.54 -6.52
N ASP A 104 5.25 17.61 -6.78
CA ASP A 104 6.34 17.32 -5.85
C ASP A 104 6.70 18.51 -4.93
N LYS A 105 5.81 19.51 -4.80
CA LYS A 105 6.05 20.65 -3.92
C LYS A 105 6.03 20.23 -2.45
N GLU A 106 7.12 20.53 -1.75
CA GLU A 106 7.22 20.28 -0.31
C GLU A 106 6.46 21.33 0.52
N GLY A 107 5.94 20.92 1.69
CA GLY A 107 5.34 21.82 2.67
C GLY A 107 3.90 22.26 2.38
N VAL A 108 3.11 21.44 1.67
CA VAL A 108 1.70 21.68 1.31
C VAL A 108 0.72 20.74 2.00
#